data_AF-B1I3H4-F1
#
_entry.id   AF-B1I3H4-F1
#
_cell.length_a   1.000
_cell.length_b   1.000
_cell.length_c   1.000
_cell.angle_alpha   90.00
_cell.angle_beta   90.00
_cell.angle_gamma   90.00
#
_symmetry.space_group_name_H-M   'P 1'
#
loop_
_entity.id
_entity.type
_entity.pdbx_description
1 polymer ?
#
loop_
_entity_poly.entity_id
_entity_poly.type
_entity_poly.pdbx_seq_one_letter_code
_entity_poly.pdbx_strand_id
1 'polypeptide(L)' 'MREKVEEVLNKVRPYLQRDGGDVELVDVKDGVVHVRLKGACRG' A
#
# COMPACT_ATOMS: atom_id res chain seq x y z
N MET A 1 -12.79 -2.38 8.22
CA MET A 1 -11.58 -3.16 7.85
C MET A 1 -10.65 -2.35 6.96
N ARG A 2 -11.17 -1.75 5.88
CA ARG A 2 -10.42 -0.91 4.94
C ARG A 2 -9.64 0.24 5.63
N GLU A 3 -10.29 1.00 6.52
CA GLU A 3 -9.64 2.12 7.24
C GLU A 3 -8.43 1.67 8.10
N LYS A 4 -8.54 0.51 8.76
CA LYS A 4 -7.41 -0.05 9.54
C LYS A 4 -6.24 -0.44 8.64
N VAL A 5 -6.53 -0.98 7.45
CA VAL A 5 -5.52 -1.31 6.45
C VAL A 5 -4.88 -0.03 5.92
N GLU A 6 -5.66 1.01 5.63
CA GLU A 6 -5.15 2.32 5.19
C GLU A 6 -4.27 2.97 6.25
N GLU A 7 -4.64 2.92 7.53
CA GLU A 7 -3.80 3.45 8.62
C GLU A 7 -2.44 2.76 8.68
N VAL A 8 -2.41 1.44 8.53
CA VAL A 8 -1.16 0.67 8.51
C VAL A 8 -0.35 0.99 7.25
N LEU A 9 -0.99 1.05 6.08
CA LEU A 9 -0.31 1.41 4.84
C LEU A 9 0.29 2.83 4.93
N ASN A 10 -0.40 3.78 5.55
CA ASN A 10 0.11 5.14 5.75
C ASN A 10 1.36 5.18 6.63
N LYS A 11 1.55 4.22 7.54
CA LYS A 11 2.79 4.09 8.32
C LYS A 11 3.94 3.52 7.50
N VAL A 12 3.65 2.73 6.47
CA VAL A 12 4.66 2.06 5.62
C VAL A 12 5.07 2.93 4.41
N ARG A 13 4.13 3.69 3.83
CA ARG A 13 4.36 4.56 2.67
C ARG A 13 5.62 5.43 2.76
N PRO A 14 5.94 6.11 3.89
CA PRO A 14 7.13 6.96 3.95
C PRO A 14 8.43 6.21 3.65
N TYR A 15 8.51 4.95 4.07
CA TYR A 15 9.68 4.11 3.81
C TYR A 15 9.76 3.72 2.33
N LEU A 16 8.63 3.30 1.73
CA LEU A 16 8.57 2.98 0.31
C LEU A 16 8.87 4.20 -0.57
N GLN A 17 8.35 5.37 -0.20
CA GLN A 17 8.56 6.63 -0.91
C GLN A 17 10.01 7.10 -0.85
N ARG A 18 10.69 6.88 0.28
CA ARG A 18 12.13 7.16 0.41
C ARG A 18 12.95 6.35 -0.59
N ASP A 19 12.52 5.13 -0.88
CA ASP A 19 13.17 4.23 -1.83
C ASP A 19 12.62 4.43 -3.27
N GLY A 20 11.81 5.47 -3.50
CA GLY A 20 11.26 5.85 -4.81
C GLY A 20 10.00 5.07 -5.24
N GLY A 21 9.43 4.26 -4.36
CA GLY A 21 8.22 3.48 -4.57
C GLY A 21 6.99 4.02 -3.86
N ASP A 22 5.83 3.41 -4.08
CA ASP A 22 4.61 3.67 -3.30
C ASP A 22 3.64 2.48 -3.44
N VAL A 23 2.62 2.44 -2.59
CA VAL A 23 1.58 1.39 -2.60
C VAL A 23 0.20 2.01 -2.43
N GLU A 24 -0.77 1.55 -3.21
CA GLU A 24 -2.17 1.99 -3.10
C GLU A 24 -3.08 0.82 -2.77
N LEU A 25 -4.01 1.02 -1.83
CA LEU A 25 -5.04 0.04 -1.53
C LEU A 25 -6.12 0.05 -2.61
N VAL A 26 -6.30 -1.08 -3.28
CA VAL A 26 -7.31 -1.24 -4.34
C VAL A 26 -8.59 -1.81 -3.75
N ASP A 27 -8.49 -2.92 -3.01
CA ASP A 27 -9.64 -3.60 -2.44
C ASP A 27 -9.27 -4.44 -1.20
N VAL A 28 -10.26 -4.77 -0.37
CA VAL A 28 -10.14 -5.73 0.72
C VAL A 28 -11.32 -6.69 0.65
N LYS A 29 -11.07 -7.92 0.23
CA LYS A 29 -12.12 -8.92 0.01
C LYS A 29 -11.71 -10.25 0.61
N ASP A 30 -12.62 -10.85 1.39
CA ASP A 30 -12.44 -12.17 2.00
C ASP A 30 -11.13 -12.31 2.82
N GLY A 31 -10.71 -11.22 3.49
CA GLY A 31 -9.47 -11.16 4.26
C GLY A 31 -8.20 -10.95 3.42
N VAL A 32 -8.32 -10.89 2.09
CA VAL A 32 -7.21 -10.62 1.17
C VAL A 32 -7.18 -9.13 0.80
N VAL A 33 -6.03 -8.50 1.03
CA VAL A 33 -5.78 -7.10 0.72
C VAL A 33 -5.15 -7.00 -0.66
N HIS A 34 -5.85 -6.37 -1.59
CA HIS A 34 -5.37 -6.13 -2.94
C HIS A 34 -4.75 -4.74 -3.02
N VAL A 35 -3.48 -4.68 -3.39
CA VAL A 35 -2.73 -3.43 -3.52
C VAL A 35 -2.15 -3.26 -4.92
N ARG A 36 -1.93 -2.01 -5.31
CA ARG A 36 -1.20 -1.63 -6.52
C ARG A 36 0.12 -0.99 -6.13
N LEU A 37 1.21 -1.57 -6.62
CA LEU A 37 2.55 -1.00 -6.48
C LEU A 37 2.77 0.12 -7.50
N LYS A 38 3.47 1.18 -7.07
CA LYS A 38 3.77 2.38 -7.85
C LYS A 38 5.24 2.76 -7.74
N GLY A 39 5.70 3.63 -8.65
CA GLY A 39 7.07 4.12 -8.67
C GLY A 39 8.09 3.01 -8.93
N ALA A 40 9.22 3.07 -8.23
CA ALA A 40 10.29 2.07 -8.30
C ALA A 40 9.84 0.66 -7.87
N CYS A 41 8.71 0.52 -7.18
CA CYS A 41 8.14 -0.80 -6.85
C CYS A 41 7.48 -1.51 -8.05
N ARG A 42 7.37 -0.85 -9.21
CA ARG A 42 6.76 -1.39 -10.44
C ARG A 42 7.82 -1.81 -11.49
N GLY A 43 9.05 -2.04 -11.05
CA GLY A 43 10.17 -2.50 -11.89
C GLY A 43 10.13 -4.00 -12.18
#